data_AF-A0A2A9KH21-F1
#
_entry.id   AF-A0A2A9KH21-F1
#
_cell.length_a   1.000
_cell.length_b   1.000
_cell.length_c   1.000
_cell.angle_alpha   90.00
_cell.angle_beta   90.00
_cell.angle_gamma   90.00
#
_symmetry.space_group_name_H-M   'P 1'
#
loop_
_entity.id
_entity.type
_entity.pdbx_description
1 polymer ?
#
loop_
_entity_poly.entity_id
_entity_poly.type
_entity_poly.pdbx_seq_one_letter_code
_entity_poly.pdbx_strand_id
1 'polypeptide(L)'
;MSQEFVSAEYTYEHKTVDYAAADGSHLLRTGGTIAWRFNNPGNLRPAKPGVTIYGAIGVGKTKNNGEFLIFSSYEKGRAEKKALLRRKYNERTIYTMLAGVPDKNGNVVQGYAPESDNNDPQAYADSISTATGFATTTKISDLTDAQLDSVLDAMEKKEGFNNEKSTRQEKVVNTTTVTISDGAKPKANLPVKIDIGDASHQTKTNSKGQLPLITHLDIGKTVNIFVASVEGEWKKIHDFVMGDNSNSFVLFNNLRTFVAPTDLKKVKNDEPSKRQPLHYVIQPGDTLGKIAKIYKTTVDEIKKDNPQIKDERKIFPSQVISIYGSLSASTNSVAKQAPPKLEQIPKKKVEPVAGPAHSAPAPAPKIEEKKPPKPPAEKVELARSKDGKGEPIALLQPDQQRAPWMVVAIAEAKRWKGATEDVIEKTSNYHELVGAHESSMVGTKNAWCSSFVNYCLSTAAPSYAKWSLPQRANDISKSWNFVEIKTPVFGAIALISTHHVTLVYAKSGSNFICLGGNQHDQINFSPFAKGVRFFVPVAYLEFAKKDIEKANTLAEHSAEELNKEFEIKVKSKKGNATR
;
A
#
# COMPACT_ATOMS: atom_id res chain seq x y z
N MET A 1 29.66 22.88 7.94
CA MET A 1 28.84 21.81 8.54
C MET A 1 29.60 20.51 8.37
N SER A 2 29.77 19.71 9.41
CA SER A 2 30.25 18.32 9.26
C SER A 2 29.11 17.45 8.73
N GLN A 3 29.38 16.64 7.71
CA GLN A 3 28.39 15.72 7.12
C GLN A 3 28.07 14.62 8.14
N GLU A 4 26.79 14.47 8.52
CA GLU A 4 26.36 13.46 9.50
C GLU A 4 25.85 12.19 8.80
N PHE A 5 26.58 11.10 9.01
CA PHE A 5 26.26 9.78 8.47
C PHE A 5 25.27 9.03 9.38
N VAL A 6 24.19 8.53 8.80
CA VAL A 6 23.04 7.93 9.53
C VAL A 6 23.01 6.40 9.45
N SER A 7 23.61 5.82 8.41
CA SER A 7 23.77 4.37 8.25
C SER A 7 25.03 4.05 7.46
N ALA A 8 25.65 2.89 7.73
CA ALA A 8 26.81 2.43 6.96
C ALA A 8 26.74 0.92 6.66
N GLU A 9 27.09 0.55 5.42
CA GLU A 9 27.16 -0.83 4.95
C GLU A 9 28.58 -1.18 4.49
N TYR A 10 29.02 -2.43 4.68
CA TYR A 10 30.36 -2.88 4.30
C TYR A 10 30.32 -4.06 3.34
N THR A 11 30.83 -3.86 2.13
CA THR A 11 31.04 -4.92 1.14
C THR A 11 32.43 -5.53 1.31
N TYR A 12 32.52 -6.78 1.76
CA TYR A 12 33.79 -7.45 2.03
C TYR A 12 34.62 -7.65 0.74
N GLU A 13 33.95 -8.00 -0.35
CA GLU A 13 34.52 -8.36 -1.67
C GLU A 13 35.35 -7.23 -2.27
N HIS A 14 34.94 -5.99 -2.01
CA HIS A 14 35.59 -4.77 -2.50
C HIS A 14 36.35 -4.01 -1.40
N LYS A 15 36.26 -4.49 -0.14
CA LYS A 15 36.75 -3.80 1.07
C LYS A 15 36.26 -2.35 1.15
N THR A 16 35.01 -2.11 0.78
CA THR A 16 34.37 -0.78 0.70
C THR A 16 33.38 -0.61 1.84
N VAL A 17 33.44 0.51 2.55
CA VAL A 17 32.28 0.98 3.34
C VAL A 17 31.55 2.04 2.54
N ASP A 18 30.24 1.93 2.48
CA ASP A 18 29.34 2.97 2.00
C ASP A 18 28.68 3.64 3.22
N TYR A 19 28.90 4.95 3.38
CA TYR A 19 28.34 5.77 4.45
C TYR A 19 27.24 6.68 3.88
N ALA A 20 25.97 6.37 4.20
CA ALA A 20 24.84 7.21 3.80
C ALA A 20 24.66 8.40 4.78
N ALA A 21 24.61 9.62 4.24
CA ALA A 21 24.37 10.85 4.99
C ALA A 21 22.87 11.19 5.09
N ALA A 22 22.51 12.03 6.06
CA ALA A 22 21.13 12.47 6.29
C ALA A 22 20.49 13.22 5.08
N ASP A 23 21.30 13.78 4.18
CA ASP A 23 20.88 14.45 2.94
C ASP A 23 20.73 13.50 1.73
N GLY A 24 21.01 12.21 1.89
CA GLY A 24 20.98 11.21 0.82
C GLY A 24 22.24 11.15 -0.06
N SER A 25 23.29 11.91 0.27
CA SER A 25 24.62 11.70 -0.31
C SER A 25 25.33 10.53 0.35
N HIS A 26 26.25 9.90 -0.36
CA HIS A 26 26.96 8.70 0.07
C HIS A 26 28.48 8.93 0.04
N LEU A 27 29.19 8.54 1.10
CA LEU A 27 30.66 8.53 1.15
C LEU A 27 31.19 7.10 1.02
N LEU A 28 31.73 6.77 -0.15
CA LEU A 28 32.41 5.51 -0.39
C LEU A 28 33.86 5.60 0.12
N ARG A 29 34.20 4.74 1.08
CA ARG A 29 35.51 4.68 1.73
C ARG A 29 36.20 3.34 1.45
N THR A 30 37.33 3.36 0.74
CA THR A 30 38.07 2.17 0.29
C THR A 30 39.54 2.24 0.71
N GLY A 31 40.21 1.07 0.73
CA GLY A 31 41.59 0.96 1.21
C GLY A 31 41.74 1.26 2.71
N GLY A 32 42.97 1.49 3.17
CA GLY A 32 43.30 1.61 4.59
C GLY A 32 43.02 0.36 5.42
N THR A 33 43.09 0.49 6.75
CA THR A 33 42.71 -0.59 7.69
C THR A 33 41.21 -0.64 7.94
N ILE A 34 40.73 -1.78 8.47
CA ILE A 34 39.32 -1.96 8.87
C ILE A 34 38.93 -0.92 9.94
N ALA A 35 39.80 -0.71 10.94
CA ALA A 35 39.60 0.28 11.99
C ALA A 35 39.34 1.68 11.42
N TRP A 36 40.13 2.14 10.45
CA TRP A 36 39.88 3.41 9.76
C TRP A 36 38.58 3.40 8.95
N ARG A 37 38.38 2.36 8.12
CA ARG A 37 37.18 2.26 7.28
C ARG A 37 35.90 2.34 8.11
N PHE A 38 35.89 1.77 9.31
CA PHE A 38 34.70 1.65 10.16
C PHE A 38 34.53 2.80 11.17
N ASN A 39 35.40 3.83 11.15
CA ASN A 39 35.52 4.83 12.21
C ASN A 39 35.67 4.18 13.62
N ASN A 40 36.30 3.02 13.68
CA ASN A 40 36.34 2.15 14.85
C ASN A 40 37.79 1.95 15.33
N PRO A 41 38.38 2.92 16.05
CA PRO A 41 39.77 2.87 16.53
C PRO A 41 40.00 1.85 17.66
N GLY A 42 39.01 0.99 17.95
CA GLY A 42 39.04 0.02 19.05
C GLY A 42 38.46 -1.34 18.71
N ASN A 43 38.38 -1.69 17.42
CA ASN A 43 37.87 -2.98 16.93
C ASN A 43 36.61 -3.46 17.69
N LEU A 44 35.72 -2.51 18.00
CA LEU A 44 34.54 -2.69 18.83
C LEU A 44 33.56 -3.63 18.11
N ARG A 45 33.07 -4.66 18.81
CA ARG A 45 32.22 -5.72 18.25
C ARG A 45 30.76 -5.57 18.69
N PRO A 46 29.78 -6.00 17.86
CA PRO A 46 28.39 -6.07 18.28
C PRO A 46 28.19 -7.15 19.36
N ALA A 47 27.28 -6.92 20.30
CA ALA A 47 27.00 -7.84 21.41
C ALA A 47 26.19 -9.08 21.00
N LYS A 48 25.57 -9.04 19.81
CA LYS A 48 24.90 -10.16 19.11
C LYS A 48 25.14 -9.96 17.60
N PRO A 49 25.30 -11.03 16.80
CA PRO A 49 25.53 -10.89 15.36
C PRO A 49 24.50 -9.99 14.67
N GLY A 50 24.98 -9.09 13.82
CA GLY A 50 24.16 -8.12 13.06
C GLY A 50 23.51 -6.99 13.88
N VAL A 51 23.69 -6.90 15.20
CA VAL A 51 23.00 -5.90 16.04
C VAL A 51 23.87 -4.67 16.29
N THR A 52 23.46 -3.51 15.74
CA THR A 52 24.03 -2.20 16.11
C THR A 52 23.69 -1.83 17.55
N ILE A 53 24.65 -1.23 18.26
CA ILE A 53 24.55 -0.82 19.65
C ILE A 53 25.35 0.47 19.89
N TYR A 54 25.03 1.19 20.95
CA TYR A 54 25.81 2.35 21.45
C TYR A 54 26.14 3.43 20.40
N GLY A 55 25.19 3.74 19.51
CA GLY A 55 25.38 4.76 18.47
C GLY A 55 26.19 4.31 17.24
N ALA A 56 26.48 3.02 17.11
CA ALA A 56 26.95 2.46 15.84
C ALA A 56 25.85 2.54 14.76
N ILE A 57 26.23 2.95 13.55
CA ILE A 57 25.35 3.15 12.39
C ILE A 57 25.42 1.98 11.39
N GLY A 58 26.26 0.97 11.66
CA GLY A 58 26.41 -0.22 10.82
C GLY A 58 27.17 -1.35 11.52
N VAL A 59 27.18 -2.52 10.89
CA VAL A 59 27.98 -3.68 11.32
C VAL A 59 28.74 -4.23 10.11
N GLY A 60 30.07 -4.18 10.14
CA GLY A 60 30.92 -4.71 9.09
C GLY A 60 31.34 -6.14 9.39
N LYS A 61 30.88 -7.08 8.56
CA LYS A 61 31.27 -8.50 8.64
C LYS A 61 32.56 -8.77 7.87
N THR A 62 33.47 -9.50 8.48
CA THR A 62 34.73 -9.93 7.86
C THR A 62 34.73 -11.45 7.66
N LYS A 63 35.48 -11.94 6.66
CA LYS A 63 35.51 -13.37 6.31
C LYS A 63 36.04 -14.27 7.44
N ASN A 64 37.05 -13.81 8.18
CA ASN A 64 37.77 -14.62 9.17
C ASN A 64 37.77 -14.04 10.60
N ASN A 65 37.50 -12.74 10.79
CA ASN A 65 37.69 -12.03 12.06
C ASN A 65 36.36 -11.51 12.64
N GLY A 66 35.27 -12.25 12.39
CA GLY A 66 33.94 -11.92 12.89
C GLY A 66 33.39 -10.59 12.39
N GLU A 67 32.58 -9.95 13.25
CA GLU A 67 31.86 -8.71 12.98
C GLU A 67 32.38 -7.57 13.88
N PHE A 68 32.30 -6.34 13.36
CA PHE A 68 32.68 -5.10 14.05
C PHE A 68 31.65 -4.00 13.82
N LEU A 69 31.52 -3.09 14.78
CA LEU A 69 30.66 -1.90 14.68
C LEU A 69 31.25 -0.86 13.72
N ILE A 70 30.38 -0.10 13.06
CA ILE A 70 30.73 1.06 12.23
C ILE A 70 30.10 2.31 12.85
N PHE A 71 30.87 3.39 13.01
CA PHE A 71 30.42 4.64 13.65
C PHE A 71 30.33 5.80 12.66
N SER A 72 29.46 6.78 12.93
CA SER A 72 29.28 7.94 12.03
C SER A 72 30.51 8.86 11.94
N SER A 73 31.34 8.89 12.98
CA SER A 73 32.63 9.60 12.95
C SER A 73 33.67 8.92 13.86
N TYR A 74 34.94 9.24 13.65
CA TYR A 74 36.06 8.77 14.48
C TYR A 74 35.86 9.13 15.95
N GLU A 75 35.38 10.34 16.23
CA GLU A 75 35.12 10.88 17.57
C GLU A 75 34.04 10.05 18.28
N LYS A 76 32.98 9.64 17.56
CA LYS A 76 31.93 8.76 18.10
C LYS A 76 32.48 7.37 18.44
N GLY A 77 33.25 6.76 17.54
CA GLY A 77 33.86 5.45 17.78
C GLY A 77 34.90 5.45 18.90
N ARG A 78 35.69 6.54 19.03
CA ARG A 78 36.64 6.74 20.13
C ARG A 78 35.94 7.01 21.46
N ALA A 79 34.86 7.81 21.47
CA ALA A 79 34.04 8.05 22.66
C ALA A 79 33.40 6.75 23.18
N GLU A 80 32.85 5.91 22.30
CA GLU A 80 32.31 4.61 22.72
C GLU A 80 33.42 3.62 23.13
N LYS A 81 34.63 3.70 22.56
CA LYS A 81 35.80 2.94 23.07
C LYS A 81 36.11 3.35 24.53
N LYS A 82 36.13 4.66 24.84
CA LYS A 82 36.29 5.19 26.20
C LYS A 82 35.17 4.73 27.14
N ALA A 83 33.92 4.82 26.68
CA ALA A 83 32.76 4.37 27.42
C ALA A 83 32.79 2.86 27.70
N LEU A 84 33.22 2.02 26.75
CA LEU A 84 33.39 0.59 26.97
C LEU A 84 34.43 0.28 28.04
N LEU A 85 35.57 0.98 28.06
CA LEU A 85 36.57 0.81 29.13
C LEU A 85 35.98 1.17 30.50
N ARG A 86 35.32 2.33 30.63
CA ARG A 86 34.61 2.76 31.85
C ARG A 86 33.41 1.87 32.24
N ARG A 87 32.78 1.16 31.30
CA ARG A 87 31.53 0.39 31.51
C ARG A 87 31.74 -1.11 31.74
N LYS A 88 32.75 -1.73 31.10
CA LYS A 88 33.05 -3.18 31.21
C LYS A 88 34.35 -3.47 31.98
N TYR A 89 35.31 -2.55 31.95
CA TYR A 89 36.69 -2.84 32.37
C TYR A 89 37.23 -1.91 33.47
N ASN A 90 36.39 -1.05 34.06
CA ASN A 90 36.80 -0.03 35.05
C ASN A 90 37.60 -0.65 36.21
N GLU A 91 37.09 -1.73 36.81
CA GLU A 91 37.75 -2.40 37.95
C GLU A 91 38.83 -3.42 37.54
N ARG A 92 39.24 -3.42 36.27
CA ARG A 92 40.35 -4.24 35.77
C ARG A 92 41.61 -3.41 35.60
N THR A 93 42.74 -4.10 35.63
CA THR A 93 44.06 -3.56 35.28
C THR A 93 44.24 -3.48 33.77
N ILE A 94 45.24 -2.70 33.30
CA ILE A 94 45.62 -2.63 31.88
C ILE A 94 45.85 -4.04 31.28
N TYR A 95 46.49 -4.96 32.01
CA TYR A 95 46.63 -6.36 31.58
C TYR A 95 45.30 -7.14 31.60
N THR A 96 44.56 -7.10 32.72
CA THR A 96 43.35 -7.93 32.90
C THR A 96 42.12 -7.43 32.11
N MET A 97 42.13 -6.19 31.62
CA MET A 97 41.19 -5.75 30.59
C MET A 97 41.46 -6.39 29.22
N LEU A 98 42.72 -6.71 28.90
CA LEU A 98 43.11 -7.33 27.63
C LEU A 98 42.95 -8.86 27.68
N ALA A 99 43.60 -9.52 28.65
CA ALA A 99 43.62 -10.97 28.80
C ALA A 99 42.25 -11.54 29.23
N GLY A 100 41.71 -11.06 30.35
CA GLY A 100 40.58 -11.69 31.03
C GLY A 100 40.71 -11.64 32.56
N VAL A 101 39.68 -12.14 33.25
CA VAL A 101 39.72 -12.52 34.68
C VAL A 101 38.86 -13.77 34.87
N PRO A 102 39.13 -14.65 35.85
CA PRO A 102 38.19 -15.71 36.21
C PRO A 102 36.91 -15.13 36.83
N ASP A 103 35.77 -15.80 36.61
CA ASP A 103 34.54 -15.58 37.35
C ASP A 103 34.59 -16.29 38.72
N LYS A 104 33.53 -16.10 39.51
CA LYS A 104 33.33 -16.75 40.81
C LYS A 104 33.29 -18.29 40.80
N ASN A 105 33.23 -18.91 39.61
CA ASN A 105 33.21 -20.35 39.40
C ASN A 105 34.51 -20.85 38.71
N GLY A 106 35.48 -19.97 38.41
CA GLY A 106 36.73 -20.27 37.72
C GLY A 106 36.73 -20.13 36.19
N ASN A 107 35.63 -19.74 35.55
CA ASN A 107 35.56 -19.57 34.09
C ASN A 107 36.17 -18.23 33.65
N VAL A 108 36.96 -18.20 32.58
CA VAL A 108 37.58 -16.94 32.11
C VAL A 108 36.55 -16.00 31.47
N VAL A 109 36.25 -14.89 32.17
CA VAL A 109 35.50 -13.75 31.64
C VAL A 109 36.40 -12.94 30.70
N GLN A 110 36.38 -13.35 29.43
CA GLN A 110 37.23 -12.86 28.36
C GLN A 110 37.38 -11.33 28.34
N GLY A 111 38.62 -10.90 28.13
CA GLY A 111 39.00 -9.50 28.04
C GLY A 111 38.59 -8.86 26.72
N TYR A 112 39.37 -7.88 26.30
CA TYR A 112 39.21 -7.11 25.07
C TYR A 112 40.03 -7.70 23.92
N ALA A 113 41.20 -8.30 24.21
CA ALA A 113 42.08 -8.95 23.24
C ALA A 113 42.68 -10.24 23.85
N PRO A 114 41.85 -11.27 24.14
CA PRO A 114 42.28 -12.48 24.83
C PRO A 114 43.08 -13.42 23.92
N GLU A 115 43.82 -14.34 24.54
CA GLU A 115 44.57 -15.42 23.87
C GLU A 115 43.67 -16.36 23.05
N SER A 116 42.40 -16.55 23.48
CA SER A 116 41.39 -17.34 22.74
C SER A 116 41.17 -16.86 21.30
N ASP A 117 41.42 -15.58 21.05
CA ASP A 117 41.21 -14.91 19.78
C ASP A 117 42.54 -14.80 18.98
N ASN A 118 43.56 -15.56 19.38
CA ASN A 118 44.94 -15.54 18.88
C ASN A 118 45.67 -14.20 19.07
N ASN A 119 45.40 -13.50 20.18
CA ASN A 119 46.16 -12.31 20.59
C ASN A 119 47.25 -12.66 21.61
N ASP A 120 48.23 -11.78 21.74
CA ASP A 120 49.13 -11.72 22.90
C ASP A 120 48.69 -10.53 23.78
N PRO A 121 47.97 -10.76 24.90
CA PRO A 121 47.53 -9.70 25.79
C PRO A 121 48.65 -9.13 26.65
N GLN A 122 49.74 -9.88 26.86
CA GLN A 122 50.90 -9.43 27.63
C GLN A 122 51.71 -8.42 26.82
N ALA A 123 52.14 -8.78 25.60
CA ALA A 123 52.83 -7.85 24.70
C ALA A 123 51.93 -6.69 24.22
N TYR A 124 50.59 -6.82 24.28
CA TYR A 124 49.69 -5.67 24.16
C TYR A 124 49.77 -4.80 25.43
N ALA A 125 49.58 -5.34 26.63
CA ALA A 125 49.69 -4.58 27.88
C ALA A 125 51.04 -3.85 28.01
N ASP A 126 52.15 -4.49 27.68
CA ASP A 126 53.49 -3.91 27.70
C ASP A 126 53.67 -2.82 26.65
N SER A 127 53.03 -2.93 25.48
CA SER A 127 53.01 -1.85 24.49
C SER A 127 52.20 -0.62 24.96
N ILE A 128 51.14 -0.81 25.77
CA ILE A 128 50.41 0.30 26.41
C ILE A 128 51.29 0.93 27.51
N SER A 129 51.90 0.11 28.37
CA SER A 129 52.82 0.55 29.42
C SER A 129 53.96 1.39 28.84
N THR A 130 54.65 0.88 27.82
CA THR A 130 55.75 1.58 27.12
C THR A 130 55.31 2.90 26.49
N ALA A 131 54.07 2.98 25.98
CA ALA A 131 53.54 4.17 25.31
C ALA A 131 52.93 5.22 26.26
N THR A 132 52.71 4.91 27.54
CA THR A 132 51.98 5.77 28.49
C THR A 132 52.69 5.99 29.83
N GLY A 133 53.64 5.13 30.20
CA GLY A 133 54.30 5.14 31.52
C GLY A 133 53.49 4.48 32.64
N PHE A 134 52.28 3.97 32.39
CA PHE A 134 51.46 3.29 33.40
C PHE A 134 51.80 1.81 33.50
N ALA A 135 51.95 1.29 34.73
CA ALA A 135 52.19 -0.13 34.94
C ALA A 135 51.02 -0.98 34.42
N THR A 136 51.31 -2.18 33.93
CA THR A 136 50.27 -3.13 33.44
C THR A 136 49.28 -3.56 34.54
N THR A 137 49.62 -3.32 35.80
CA THR A 137 48.81 -3.51 37.01
C THR A 137 47.95 -2.31 37.41
N THR A 138 48.12 -1.11 36.81
CA THR A 138 47.27 0.07 37.07
C THR A 138 45.83 -0.23 36.65
N LYS A 139 44.83 0.12 37.49
CA LYS A 139 43.41 -0.05 37.13
C LYS A 139 42.92 1.04 36.21
N ILE A 140 41.92 0.73 35.39
CA ILE A 140 41.21 1.71 34.58
C ILE A 140 40.47 2.73 35.46
N SER A 141 39.93 2.31 36.61
CA SER A 141 39.26 3.19 37.58
C SER A 141 40.17 4.25 38.20
N ASP A 142 41.46 3.95 38.39
CA ASP A 142 42.45 4.87 38.96
C ASP A 142 42.91 5.97 37.97
N LEU A 143 42.69 5.77 36.66
CA LEU A 143 43.09 6.73 35.63
C LEU A 143 42.09 7.89 35.52
N THR A 144 42.59 9.13 35.51
CA THR A 144 41.79 10.29 35.07
C THR A 144 41.45 10.16 33.57
N ASP A 145 40.44 10.91 33.12
CA ASP A 145 39.95 10.79 31.75
C ASP A 145 41.00 11.17 30.67
N ALA A 146 41.94 12.07 30.96
CA ALA A 146 43.05 12.40 30.06
C ALA A 146 44.13 11.31 30.01
N GLN A 147 44.40 10.65 31.14
CA GLN A 147 45.30 9.49 31.19
C GLN A 147 44.68 8.29 30.45
N LEU A 148 43.36 8.11 30.58
CA LEU A 148 42.62 7.11 29.81
C LEU A 148 42.64 7.41 28.31
N ASP A 149 42.60 8.68 27.88
CA ASP A 149 42.79 9.05 26.46
C ASP A 149 44.19 8.66 25.95
N SER A 150 45.24 8.79 26.77
CA SER A 150 46.58 8.33 26.42
C SER A 150 46.67 6.80 26.26
N VAL A 151 45.94 6.04 27.09
CA VAL A 151 45.78 4.58 26.92
C VAL A 151 45.01 4.27 25.62
N LEU A 152 43.97 5.04 25.30
CA LEU A 152 43.21 4.88 24.05
C LEU A 152 44.08 5.16 22.81
N ASP A 153 45.01 6.12 22.86
CA ASP A 153 46.01 6.38 21.81
C ASP A 153 47.00 5.23 21.64
N ALA A 154 47.51 4.65 22.74
CA ALA A 154 48.39 3.50 22.69
C ALA A 154 47.68 2.29 22.05
N MET A 155 46.43 2.03 22.46
CA MET A 155 45.60 1.00 21.85
C MET A 155 45.30 1.30 20.37
N GLU A 156 44.97 2.54 20.00
CA GLU A 156 44.67 2.92 18.61
C GLU A 156 45.86 2.66 17.65
N LYS A 157 47.09 2.90 18.13
CA LYS A 157 48.33 2.55 17.41
C LYS A 157 48.44 1.03 17.20
N LYS A 158 48.11 0.22 18.22
CA LYS A 158 48.09 -1.26 18.13
C LYS A 158 47.00 -1.78 17.19
N GLU A 159 45.79 -1.22 17.23
CA GLU A 159 44.70 -1.57 16.29
C GLU A 159 44.97 -1.10 14.84
N GLY A 160 45.98 -0.28 14.61
CA GLY A 160 46.38 0.19 13.29
C GLY A 160 45.38 1.15 12.64
N PHE A 161 44.59 1.91 13.41
CA PHE A 161 43.66 2.92 12.85
C PHE A 161 44.38 3.96 11.98
N ASN A 162 45.66 4.22 12.24
CA ASN A 162 46.50 5.15 11.49
C ASN A 162 47.41 4.48 10.42
N ASN A 163 47.27 3.17 10.17
CA ASN A 163 48.09 2.43 9.19
C ASN A 163 47.53 2.54 7.76
N GLU A 164 48.32 2.13 6.76
CA GLU A 164 47.92 2.10 5.34
C GLU A 164 47.40 3.45 4.79
N LYS A 165 47.93 4.59 5.27
CA LYS A 165 47.46 5.92 4.86
C LYS A 165 47.52 6.19 3.36
N SER A 166 48.50 5.63 2.65
CA SER A 166 48.68 5.77 1.20
C SER A 166 47.68 4.99 0.35
N THR A 167 46.93 4.02 0.91
CA THR A 167 45.92 3.25 0.17
C THR A 167 44.50 3.79 0.35
N ARG A 168 44.31 4.77 1.24
CA ARG A 168 43.00 5.34 1.59
C ARG A 168 42.42 6.14 0.43
N GLN A 169 41.16 5.88 0.10
CA GLN A 169 40.40 6.69 -0.84
C GLN A 169 39.01 6.97 -0.26
N GLU A 170 38.53 8.18 -0.52
CA GLU A 170 37.22 8.67 -0.12
C GLU A 170 36.58 9.33 -1.34
N LYS A 171 35.38 8.88 -1.71
CA LYS A 171 34.62 9.42 -2.84
C LYS A 171 33.19 9.70 -2.39
N VAL A 172 32.80 10.97 -2.39
CA VAL A 172 31.40 11.36 -2.26
C VAL A 172 30.67 11.06 -3.58
N VAL A 173 29.47 10.48 -3.47
CA VAL A 173 28.57 10.15 -4.58
C VAL A 173 27.19 10.68 -4.21
N ASN A 174 26.67 11.61 -5.01
CA ASN A 174 25.29 12.04 -4.87
C ASN A 174 24.32 10.98 -5.40
N THR A 175 23.12 10.93 -4.83
CA THR A 175 22.13 9.92 -5.20
C THR A 175 20.72 10.51 -5.31
N THR A 176 19.86 9.84 -6.08
CA THR A 176 18.43 10.09 -6.07
C THR A 176 17.69 8.85 -5.59
N THR A 177 16.89 9.02 -4.54
CA THR A 177 15.94 8.03 -4.04
C THR A 177 14.56 8.27 -4.65
N VAL A 178 13.89 7.19 -5.06
CA VAL A 178 12.55 7.28 -5.68
C VAL A 178 11.63 6.26 -5.05
N THR A 179 10.51 6.72 -4.50
CA THR A 179 9.47 5.90 -3.87
C THR A 179 8.17 6.04 -4.66
N ILE A 180 7.58 4.93 -5.10
CA ILE A 180 6.33 4.92 -5.86
C ILE A 180 5.18 4.42 -4.97
N SER A 181 4.08 5.18 -4.90
CA SER A 181 2.97 4.94 -3.96
C SER A 181 1.61 5.28 -4.59
N ASP A 182 0.52 4.69 -4.10
CA ASP A 182 -0.86 5.21 -4.32
C ASP A 182 -1.35 6.10 -3.17
N GLY A 183 -0.43 6.64 -2.36
CA GLY A 183 -0.71 7.54 -1.24
C GLY A 183 -1.24 6.81 0.00
N ALA A 184 -2.02 5.74 -0.20
CA ALA A 184 -2.40 4.83 0.86
C ALA A 184 -1.36 3.73 1.09
N LYS A 185 -0.75 3.17 0.03
CA LYS A 185 0.22 2.07 0.12
C LYS A 185 1.37 2.21 -0.90
N PRO A 186 2.60 1.79 -0.55
CA PRO A 186 3.68 1.69 -1.52
C PRO A 186 3.38 0.66 -2.62
N LYS A 187 3.79 0.97 -3.85
CA LYS A 187 3.65 0.06 -5.00
C LYS A 187 4.80 -0.94 -5.03
N ALA A 188 4.68 -2.05 -4.30
CA ALA A 188 5.69 -3.12 -4.31
C ALA A 188 5.69 -3.93 -5.62
N ASN A 189 6.86 -4.44 -6.02
CA ASN A 189 7.09 -5.30 -7.20
C ASN A 189 6.64 -4.71 -8.56
N LEU A 190 6.45 -3.39 -8.64
CA LEU A 190 6.01 -2.68 -9.83
C LEU A 190 7.12 -2.68 -10.90
N PRO A 191 6.89 -3.17 -12.13
CA PRO A 191 7.87 -3.08 -13.21
C PRO A 191 8.13 -1.62 -13.62
N VAL A 192 9.41 -1.24 -13.60
CA VAL A 192 9.88 0.11 -13.92
C VAL A 192 11.07 0.03 -14.87
N LYS A 193 11.08 0.91 -15.87
CA LYS A 193 12.21 1.15 -16.77
C LYS A 193 12.80 2.52 -16.44
N ILE A 194 14.12 2.57 -16.33
CA ILE A 194 14.89 3.78 -16.04
C ILE A 194 15.84 3.97 -17.22
N ASP A 195 15.69 5.07 -17.95
CA ASP A 195 16.63 5.46 -19.01
C ASP A 195 17.55 6.56 -18.51
N ILE A 196 18.86 6.42 -18.72
CA ILE A 196 19.92 7.32 -18.26
C ILE A 196 20.79 7.67 -19.48
N GLY A 197 20.50 8.81 -20.11
CA GLY A 197 20.96 9.06 -21.49
C GLY A 197 20.52 7.93 -22.43
N ASP A 198 21.47 7.36 -23.18
CA ASP A 198 21.21 6.27 -24.13
C ASP A 198 21.06 4.88 -23.48
N ALA A 199 21.40 4.74 -22.18
CA ALA A 199 21.33 3.47 -21.47
C ALA A 199 19.93 3.24 -20.90
N SER A 200 19.38 2.02 -21.03
CA SER A 200 18.07 1.66 -20.47
C SER A 200 18.18 0.44 -19.55
N HIS A 201 17.59 0.54 -18.35
CA HIS A 201 17.59 -0.51 -17.33
C HIS A 201 16.16 -0.83 -16.90
N GLN A 202 15.80 -2.12 -16.86
CA GLN A 202 14.50 -2.58 -16.35
C GLN A 202 14.68 -3.22 -14.97
N THR A 203 13.82 -2.83 -14.03
CA THR A 203 13.88 -3.23 -12.63
C THR A 203 12.46 -3.32 -12.03
N LYS A 204 12.37 -3.62 -10.73
CA LYS A 204 11.11 -3.62 -9.97
C LYS A 204 11.29 -2.86 -8.66
N THR A 205 10.25 -2.19 -8.20
CA THR A 205 10.23 -1.59 -6.85
C THR A 205 10.29 -2.65 -5.75
N ASN A 206 10.95 -2.34 -4.63
CA ASN A 206 11.01 -3.20 -3.45
C ASN A 206 9.68 -3.20 -2.66
N SER A 207 9.62 -3.92 -1.53
CA SER A 207 8.44 -4.00 -0.66
C SER A 207 7.97 -2.65 -0.06
N LYS A 208 8.86 -1.65 0.00
CA LYS A 208 8.58 -0.26 0.39
C LYS A 208 8.22 0.64 -0.80
N GLY A 209 8.02 0.08 -1.99
CA GLY A 209 7.74 0.82 -3.22
C GLY A 209 8.93 1.61 -3.77
N GLN A 210 10.13 1.41 -3.24
CA GLN A 210 11.33 2.16 -3.63
C GLN A 210 12.02 1.49 -4.82
N LEU A 211 12.57 2.30 -5.73
CA LEU A 211 13.50 1.84 -6.76
C LEU A 211 14.90 1.56 -6.17
N PRO A 212 15.76 0.82 -6.88
CA PRO A 212 17.20 0.83 -6.62
C PRO A 212 17.76 2.25 -6.59
N LEU A 213 18.78 2.47 -5.78
CA LEU A 213 19.40 3.79 -5.58
C LEU A 213 20.06 4.29 -6.88
N ILE A 214 19.66 5.48 -7.34
CA ILE A 214 20.18 6.05 -8.59
C ILE A 214 21.40 6.91 -8.25
N THR A 215 22.60 6.42 -8.57
CA THR A 215 23.87 7.13 -8.28
C THR A 215 24.22 8.13 -9.38
N HIS A 216 24.62 9.34 -8.99
CA HIS A 216 24.96 10.43 -9.92
C HIS A 216 26.40 10.25 -10.45
N LEU A 217 26.60 9.23 -11.28
CA LEU A 217 27.90 8.94 -11.90
C LEU A 217 28.19 9.83 -13.11
N ASP A 218 27.14 10.23 -13.83
CA ASP A 218 27.20 11.07 -15.04
C ASP A 218 26.42 12.39 -14.81
N ILE A 219 27.06 13.36 -14.16
CA ILE A 219 26.45 14.67 -13.90
C ILE A 219 26.05 15.34 -15.23
N GLY A 220 24.85 15.92 -15.27
CA GLY A 220 24.26 16.54 -16.46
C GLY A 220 23.43 15.60 -17.34
N LYS A 221 23.46 14.27 -17.16
CA LYS A 221 22.55 13.35 -17.88
C LYS A 221 21.14 13.35 -17.26
N THR A 222 20.13 13.34 -18.12
CA THR A 222 18.72 13.16 -17.74
C THR A 222 18.41 11.70 -17.43
N VAL A 223 17.73 11.48 -16.32
CA VAL A 223 17.13 10.21 -15.90
C VAL A 223 15.64 10.26 -16.17
N ASN A 224 15.11 9.31 -16.95
CA ASN A 224 13.68 9.20 -17.27
C ASN A 224 13.11 7.92 -16.66
N ILE A 225 12.02 8.04 -15.89
CA ILE A 225 11.39 6.93 -15.17
C ILE A 225 10.06 6.58 -15.82
N PHE A 226 9.90 5.32 -16.21
CA PHE A 226 8.71 4.78 -16.86
C PHE A 226 8.13 3.61 -16.06
N VAL A 227 6.81 3.55 -15.95
CA VAL A 227 6.09 2.40 -15.38
C VAL A 227 5.42 1.62 -16.51
N ALA A 228 5.38 0.30 -16.40
CA ALA A 228 4.62 -0.52 -17.34
C ALA A 228 3.11 -0.30 -17.13
N SER A 229 2.40 0.03 -18.22
CA SER A 229 0.94 -0.01 -18.25
C SER A 229 0.44 -1.45 -18.32
N VAL A 230 -0.88 -1.65 -18.12
CA VAL A 230 -1.49 -2.98 -18.29
C VAL A 230 -1.54 -3.47 -19.73
N GLU A 231 -1.40 -2.57 -20.69
CA GLU A 231 -1.21 -2.91 -22.10
C GLU A 231 0.24 -3.36 -22.40
N GLY A 232 1.15 -3.23 -21.44
CA GLY A 232 2.59 -3.51 -21.58
C GLY A 232 3.42 -2.33 -22.08
N GLU A 233 2.84 -1.12 -22.17
CA GLU A 233 3.51 0.08 -22.67
C GLU A 233 4.31 0.79 -21.56
N TRP A 234 5.51 1.26 -21.86
CA TRP A 234 6.31 2.06 -20.93
C TRP A 234 5.81 3.52 -20.89
N LYS A 235 5.03 3.87 -19.87
CA LYS A 235 4.48 5.22 -19.68
C LYS A 235 5.38 6.01 -18.73
N LYS A 236 5.96 7.11 -19.22
CA LYS A 236 6.84 8.00 -18.44
C LYS A 236 6.05 8.62 -17.29
N ILE A 237 6.55 8.51 -16.07
CA ILE A 237 5.95 9.09 -14.86
C ILE A 237 6.73 10.28 -14.30
N HIS A 238 8.03 10.37 -14.56
CA HIS A 238 8.90 11.43 -14.06
C HIS A 238 10.23 11.48 -14.83
N ASP A 239 10.94 12.60 -14.68
CA ASP A 239 12.34 12.76 -15.05
C ASP A 239 13.00 13.86 -14.23
N PHE A 240 14.33 13.76 -14.12
CA PHE A 240 15.21 14.73 -13.48
C PHE A 240 16.59 14.69 -14.13
N VAL A 241 17.43 15.70 -13.90
CA VAL A 241 18.84 15.71 -14.32
C VAL A 241 19.72 15.38 -13.12
N MET A 242 20.71 14.51 -13.29
CA MET A 242 21.69 14.23 -12.22
C MET A 242 22.58 15.46 -12.01
N GLY A 243 22.54 16.03 -10.80
CA GLY A 243 23.33 17.20 -10.41
C GLY A 243 24.17 16.97 -9.16
N ASP A 244 24.83 18.03 -8.69
CA ASP A 244 25.77 18.00 -7.56
C ASP A 244 25.12 17.89 -6.18
N ASN A 245 23.79 17.71 -6.12
CA ASN A 245 23.02 17.49 -4.90
C ASN A 245 22.26 16.15 -4.99
N SER A 246 22.05 15.53 -3.84
CA SER A 246 21.21 14.34 -3.71
C SER A 246 19.72 14.72 -3.61
N ASN A 247 18.81 13.84 -4.04
CA ASN A 247 17.37 14.12 -4.11
C ASN A 247 16.51 12.96 -3.57
N SER A 248 15.27 13.27 -3.20
CA SER A 248 14.26 12.26 -2.88
C SER A 248 12.90 12.60 -3.50
N PHE A 249 12.36 11.67 -4.28
CA PHE A 249 11.07 11.81 -4.95
C PHE A 249 10.07 10.78 -4.45
N VAL A 250 8.88 11.24 -4.04
CA VAL A 250 7.72 10.38 -3.76
C VAL A 250 6.73 10.54 -4.92
N LEU A 251 6.72 9.57 -5.82
CA LEU A 251 5.94 9.58 -7.06
C LEU A 251 4.59 8.88 -6.85
N PHE A 252 3.52 9.57 -7.24
CA PHE A 252 2.15 9.12 -7.06
C PHE A 252 1.66 8.36 -8.30
N ASN A 253 1.41 7.05 -8.15
CA ASN A 253 0.92 6.20 -9.22
C ASN A 253 -0.46 5.61 -8.85
N ASN A 254 -1.52 6.27 -9.29
CA ASN A 254 -2.91 5.84 -9.10
C ASN A 254 -3.26 4.49 -9.76
N LEU A 255 -2.46 3.98 -10.69
CA LEU A 255 -2.87 2.89 -11.57
C LEU A 255 -2.95 1.54 -10.83
N ARG A 256 -4.17 1.18 -10.45
CA ARG A 256 -4.69 -0.20 -10.50
C ARG A 256 -5.59 -0.33 -11.73
N THR A 257 -5.02 -0.18 -12.92
CA THR A 257 -5.68 -0.63 -14.14
C THR A 257 -5.69 -2.16 -14.20
N PHE A 258 -6.62 -2.72 -14.98
CA PHE A 258 -6.73 -4.15 -15.26
C PHE A 258 -7.11 -4.33 -16.73
N VAL A 259 -6.38 -5.15 -17.49
CA VAL A 259 -6.82 -5.59 -18.82
C VAL A 259 -7.63 -6.87 -18.68
N ALA A 260 -8.95 -6.75 -18.83
CA ALA A 260 -9.83 -7.87 -19.10
C ALA A 260 -10.03 -7.95 -20.63
N PRO A 261 -9.40 -8.90 -21.35
CA PRO A 261 -9.63 -9.05 -22.78
C PRO A 261 -11.06 -9.50 -23.02
N THR A 262 -11.92 -8.61 -23.51
CA THR A 262 -13.30 -8.91 -23.92
C THR A 262 -13.34 -9.62 -25.27
N ASP A 263 -12.55 -10.68 -25.41
CA ASP A 263 -12.63 -11.59 -26.55
C ASP A 263 -14.05 -12.14 -26.63
N LEU A 264 -14.65 -12.07 -27.82
CA LEU A 264 -15.83 -12.88 -28.12
C LEU A 264 -15.43 -14.35 -27.94
N LYS A 265 -16.01 -14.99 -26.93
CA LYS A 265 -15.75 -16.39 -26.57
C LYS A 265 -15.93 -17.25 -27.82
N LYS A 266 -14.84 -17.69 -28.46
CA LYS A 266 -14.89 -18.59 -29.62
C LYS A 266 -15.75 -19.78 -29.23
N VAL A 267 -16.87 -19.94 -29.93
CA VAL A 267 -17.86 -20.97 -29.63
C VAL A 267 -17.22 -22.31 -29.99
N LYS A 268 -16.81 -23.06 -28.97
CA LYS A 268 -16.82 -24.52 -29.07
C LYS A 268 -18.28 -24.95 -29.03
N ASN A 269 -18.68 -25.78 -29.99
CA ASN A 269 -19.96 -26.48 -29.97
C ASN A 269 -19.85 -27.69 -29.02
N ASP A 270 -19.74 -27.40 -27.73
CA ASP A 270 -19.92 -28.37 -26.66
C ASP A 270 -21.32 -28.14 -26.03
N GLU A 271 -21.95 -29.19 -25.51
CA GLU A 271 -23.38 -29.24 -25.14
C GLU A 271 -23.85 -28.17 -24.13
N PRO A 272 -25.16 -27.81 -24.11
CA PRO A 272 -25.68 -26.65 -23.39
C PRO A 272 -25.62 -26.78 -21.85
N SER A 273 -24.45 -26.47 -21.28
CA SER A 273 -24.30 -26.30 -19.84
C SER A 273 -25.19 -25.15 -19.32
N LYS A 274 -25.76 -25.34 -18.12
CA LYS A 274 -26.65 -24.35 -17.50
C LYS A 274 -25.90 -23.03 -17.29
N ARG A 275 -26.48 -21.96 -17.84
CA ARG A 275 -25.97 -20.59 -17.70
C ARG A 275 -25.90 -20.21 -16.23
N GLN A 276 -24.84 -19.49 -15.85
CA GLN A 276 -24.67 -18.94 -14.50
C GLN A 276 -25.05 -17.44 -14.50
N PRO A 277 -25.73 -16.93 -13.47
CA PRO A 277 -26.10 -15.51 -13.37
C PRO A 277 -24.89 -14.62 -13.08
N LEU A 278 -24.91 -13.39 -13.59
CA LEU A 278 -24.16 -12.28 -13.01
C LEU A 278 -25.01 -11.60 -11.94
N HIS A 279 -24.51 -11.51 -10.71
CA HIS A 279 -25.19 -10.77 -9.65
C HIS A 279 -24.86 -9.27 -9.71
N TYR A 280 -25.84 -8.45 -10.05
CA TYR A 280 -25.76 -6.99 -10.08
C TYR A 280 -26.40 -6.38 -8.83
N VAL A 281 -25.80 -5.31 -8.30
CA VAL A 281 -26.29 -4.57 -7.13
C VAL A 281 -26.88 -3.24 -7.62
N ILE A 282 -28.20 -3.09 -7.53
CA ILE A 282 -28.93 -1.92 -8.03
C ILE A 282 -28.51 -0.64 -7.30
N GLN A 283 -28.26 0.42 -8.05
CA GLN A 283 -27.89 1.74 -7.54
C GLN A 283 -29.09 2.69 -7.49
N PRO A 284 -29.16 3.65 -6.55
CA PRO A 284 -30.23 4.64 -6.54
C PRO A 284 -30.15 5.51 -7.80
N GLY A 285 -31.26 5.56 -8.55
CA GLY A 285 -31.34 6.20 -9.86
C GLY A 285 -31.32 5.23 -11.05
N ASP A 286 -31.11 3.93 -10.84
CA ASP A 286 -31.24 2.92 -11.88
C ASP A 286 -32.69 2.74 -12.38
N THR A 287 -32.82 2.15 -13.57
CA THR A 287 -34.05 1.54 -14.06
C THR A 287 -33.69 0.23 -14.74
N LEU A 288 -34.61 -0.74 -14.83
CA LEU A 288 -34.36 -1.99 -15.56
C LEU A 288 -33.95 -1.73 -17.02
N GLY A 289 -34.47 -0.66 -17.65
CA GLY A 289 -34.06 -0.24 -18.99
C GLY A 289 -32.61 0.25 -19.09
N LYS A 290 -32.10 0.97 -18.07
CA LYS A 290 -30.68 1.36 -17.99
C LYS A 290 -29.80 0.11 -17.85
N ILE A 291 -30.15 -0.78 -16.93
CA ILE A 291 -29.45 -2.03 -16.64
C ILE A 291 -29.43 -2.93 -17.89
N ALA A 292 -30.59 -3.14 -18.53
CA ALA A 292 -30.73 -3.91 -19.76
C ALA A 292 -29.82 -3.41 -20.89
N LYS A 293 -29.75 -2.08 -21.07
CA LYS A 293 -28.87 -1.44 -22.06
C LYS A 293 -27.37 -1.62 -21.75
N ILE A 294 -26.99 -1.59 -20.47
CA ILE A 294 -25.60 -1.84 -20.03
C ILE A 294 -25.20 -3.31 -20.32
N TYR A 295 -26.06 -4.26 -19.96
CA TYR A 295 -25.77 -5.70 -20.04
C TYR A 295 -26.18 -6.38 -21.36
N LYS A 296 -26.66 -5.61 -22.35
CA LYS A 296 -27.08 -6.09 -23.69
C LYS A 296 -28.10 -7.24 -23.61
N THR A 297 -29.13 -7.00 -22.81
CA THR A 297 -30.26 -7.90 -22.53
C THR A 297 -31.55 -7.08 -22.62
N THR A 298 -32.73 -7.70 -22.46
CA THR A 298 -34.02 -6.97 -22.40
C THR A 298 -34.53 -6.82 -20.96
N VAL A 299 -35.49 -5.92 -20.75
CA VAL A 299 -36.19 -5.79 -19.46
C VAL A 299 -36.95 -7.08 -19.13
N ASP A 300 -37.51 -7.77 -20.13
CA ASP A 300 -38.23 -9.03 -19.96
C ASP A 300 -37.31 -10.23 -19.69
N GLU A 301 -36.10 -10.27 -20.25
CA GLU A 301 -35.06 -11.22 -19.83
C GLU A 301 -34.73 -11.00 -18.34
N ILE A 302 -34.42 -9.77 -17.91
CA ILE A 302 -34.12 -9.48 -16.50
C ILE A 302 -35.30 -9.83 -15.58
N LYS A 303 -36.55 -9.56 -15.95
CA LYS A 303 -37.75 -9.96 -15.17
C LYS A 303 -37.89 -11.47 -15.06
N LYS A 304 -37.71 -12.19 -16.16
CA LYS A 304 -37.77 -13.66 -16.22
C LYS A 304 -36.70 -14.30 -15.33
N ASP A 305 -35.52 -13.72 -15.31
CA ASP A 305 -34.37 -14.15 -14.51
C ASP A 305 -34.47 -13.71 -13.03
N ASN A 306 -35.41 -12.80 -12.71
CA ASN A 306 -35.66 -12.27 -11.37
C ASN A 306 -37.16 -12.28 -11.03
N PRO A 307 -37.78 -13.45 -10.80
CA PRO A 307 -39.20 -13.58 -10.49
C PRO A 307 -39.65 -12.87 -9.19
N GLN A 308 -38.71 -12.38 -8.38
CA GLN A 308 -39.00 -11.47 -7.27
C GLN A 308 -39.44 -10.07 -7.74
N ILE A 309 -39.02 -9.60 -8.92
CA ILE A 309 -39.35 -8.27 -9.46
C ILE A 309 -40.72 -8.33 -10.16
N LYS A 310 -41.78 -8.06 -9.40
CA LYS A 310 -43.17 -8.11 -9.88
C LYS A 310 -43.62 -6.85 -10.64
N ASP A 311 -42.86 -5.75 -10.52
CA ASP A 311 -43.15 -4.45 -11.13
C ASP A 311 -41.83 -3.78 -11.52
N GLU A 312 -41.69 -3.42 -12.80
CA GLU A 312 -40.48 -2.82 -13.39
C GLU A 312 -40.07 -1.50 -12.75
N ARG A 313 -41.03 -0.80 -12.13
CA ARG A 313 -40.83 0.51 -11.49
C ARG A 313 -40.51 0.37 -10.00
N LYS A 314 -40.53 -0.86 -9.46
CA LYS A 314 -40.24 -1.18 -8.06
C LYS A 314 -38.97 -2.01 -7.97
N ILE A 315 -37.87 -1.36 -8.33
CA ILE A 315 -36.51 -1.82 -8.05
C ILE A 315 -35.87 -0.90 -7.02
N PHE A 316 -35.05 -1.46 -6.14
CA PHE A 316 -34.66 -0.79 -4.90
C PHE A 316 -33.13 -0.74 -4.75
N PRO A 317 -32.55 0.36 -4.25
CA PRO A 317 -31.12 0.44 -3.95
C PRO A 317 -30.58 -0.74 -3.13
N SER A 318 -29.43 -1.25 -3.54
CA SER A 318 -28.76 -2.45 -3.00
C SER A 318 -29.58 -3.75 -3.07
N GLN A 319 -30.67 -3.79 -3.84
CA GLN A 319 -31.28 -5.04 -4.29
C GLN A 319 -30.28 -5.77 -5.20
N VAL A 320 -30.11 -7.07 -4.98
CA VAL A 320 -29.27 -7.93 -5.83
C VAL A 320 -30.17 -8.61 -6.86
N ILE A 321 -29.78 -8.55 -8.13
CA ILE A 321 -30.49 -9.17 -9.25
C ILE A 321 -29.56 -10.04 -10.08
N SER A 322 -30.09 -11.12 -10.63
CA SER A 322 -29.42 -12.08 -11.50
C SER A 322 -29.60 -11.67 -12.96
N ILE A 323 -28.52 -11.35 -13.67
CA ILE A 323 -28.55 -10.99 -15.09
C ILE A 323 -27.85 -12.08 -15.88
N TYR A 324 -28.55 -12.70 -16.84
CA TYR A 324 -27.97 -13.68 -17.75
C TYR A 324 -27.82 -13.04 -19.13
N GLY A 325 -26.58 -12.87 -19.62
CA GLY A 325 -26.32 -12.25 -20.93
C GLY A 325 -27.04 -12.99 -22.07
N SER A 326 -27.67 -12.26 -22.99
CA SER A 326 -28.83 -12.71 -23.80
C SER A 326 -28.83 -14.15 -24.36
N LEU A 327 -30.03 -14.73 -24.47
CA LEU A 327 -30.29 -15.79 -25.46
C LEU A 327 -30.61 -15.11 -26.80
N SER A 328 -29.57 -14.67 -27.53
CA SER A 328 -29.75 -14.22 -28.92
C SER A 328 -30.39 -15.33 -29.75
N ALA A 329 -31.63 -15.10 -30.19
CA ALA A 329 -32.51 -16.13 -30.71
C ALA A 329 -31.99 -16.76 -32.02
N SER A 330 -32.18 -18.07 -32.15
CA SER A 330 -31.78 -18.85 -33.32
C SER A 330 -32.71 -18.62 -34.51
N THR A 331 -32.34 -17.74 -35.44
CA THR A 331 -32.76 -17.83 -36.86
C THR A 331 -31.75 -17.16 -37.77
N ASN A 332 -31.06 -17.94 -38.60
CA ASN A 332 -30.31 -17.41 -39.73
C ASN A 332 -30.35 -18.40 -40.89
N SER A 333 -31.30 -18.21 -41.81
CA SER A 333 -31.54 -19.11 -42.95
C SER A 333 -31.86 -18.33 -44.24
N VAL A 334 -30.83 -17.63 -44.72
CA VAL A 334 -30.44 -17.52 -46.15
C VAL A 334 -31.51 -17.14 -47.19
N ALA A 335 -31.34 -15.96 -47.81
CA ALA A 335 -31.45 -15.80 -49.26
C ALA A 335 -30.55 -14.64 -49.77
N LYS A 336 -30.01 -14.79 -50.98
CA LYS A 336 -29.17 -13.78 -51.67
C LYS A 336 -30.04 -12.75 -52.39
N GLN A 337 -29.49 -11.54 -52.62
CA GLN A 337 -29.36 -10.99 -53.97
C GLN A 337 -28.30 -9.86 -54.06
N ALA A 338 -27.95 -9.48 -55.28
CA ALA A 338 -26.79 -8.65 -55.64
C ALA A 338 -27.17 -7.16 -55.87
N PRO A 339 -26.23 -6.20 -55.91
CA PRO A 339 -26.55 -4.78 -55.97
C PRO A 339 -27.01 -4.33 -57.37
N PRO A 340 -28.07 -3.51 -57.48
CA PRO A 340 -28.44 -2.85 -58.74
C PRO A 340 -27.58 -1.60 -58.99
N LYS A 341 -27.26 -1.38 -60.26
CA LYS A 341 -26.60 -0.17 -60.79
C LYS A 341 -27.65 0.69 -61.51
N LEU A 342 -27.58 2.01 -61.37
CA LEU A 342 -28.29 2.97 -62.25
C LEU A 342 -27.31 4.06 -62.74
N GLU A 343 -27.75 4.86 -63.71
CA GLU A 343 -26.87 5.38 -64.77
C GLU A 343 -26.81 6.90 -64.95
N GLN A 344 -25.57 7.40 -65.19
CA GLN A 344 -25.24 8.57 -66.03
C GLN A 344 -25.84 9.93 -65.54
N ILE A 345 -25.58 11.14 -66.06
CA ILE A 345 -25.02 11.67 -67.33
C ILE A 345 -24.05 12.89 -66.99
N PRO A 346 -23.47 13.74 -67.89
CA PRO A 346 -22.08 13.55 -68.34
C PRO A 346 -21.08 14.75 -68.36
N LYS A 347 -19.80 14.43 -68.70
CA LYS A 347 -18.82 15.18 -69.56
C LYS A 347 -18.27 16.58 -69.14
N LYS A 348 -16.96 16.60 -68.84
CA LYS A 348 -15.82 17.22 -69.61
C LYS A 348 -14.53 16.96 -68.79
N LYS A 349 -13.45 16.32 -69.27
CA LYS A 349 -12.61 16.45 -70.49
C LYS A 349 -11.74 17.72 -70.55
N VAL A 350 -10.51 17.61 -70.06
CA VAL A 350 -9.23 18.01 -70.73
C VAL A 350 -8.17 16.94 -70.37
N GLU A 351 -7.17 16.74 -71.23
CA GLU A 351 -6.09 15.74 -71.11
C GLU A 351 -4.77 16.33 -71.70
N PRO A 352 -3.63 15.62 -71.91
CA PRO A 352 -2.42 15.77 -71.10
C PRO A 352 -1.18 16.33 -71.84
N VAL A 353 -0.11 16.61 -71.08
CA VAL A 353 1.30 16.76 -71.54
C VAL A 353 2.19 16.20 -70.40
N ALA A 354 2.85 15.04 -70.48
CA ALA A 354 3.96 14.55 -71.33
C ALA A 354 5.38 14.91 -70.78
N GLY A 355 6.32 13.95 -70.87
CA GLY A 355 7.72 14.02 -70.35
C GLY A 355 8.71 14.73 -71.29
N PRO A 356 10.05 14.48 -71.25
CA PRO A 356 10.82 13.27 -70.83
C PRO A 356 11.77 13.53 -69.61
N ALA A 357 12.60 12.65 -69.01
CA ALA A 357 13.10 11.26 -69.22
C ALA A 357 14.60 11.10 -69.61
N HIS A 358 15.24 10.01 -69.11
CA HIS A 358 16.63 9.50 -69.36
C HIS A 358 17.79 10.18 -68.57
N SER A 359 18.95 9.57 -68.22
CA SER A 359 19.51 8.18 -68.10
C SER A 359 20.97 8.30 -67.57
N ALA A 360 21.75 7.35 -67.00
CA ALA A 360 21.62 5.99 -66.42
C ALA A 360 22.88 5.75 -65.50
N PRO A 361 23.68 4.64 -65.57
CA PRO A 361 23.46 3.25 -65.15
C PRO A 361 24.23 2.81 -63.87
N ALA A 362 24.14 1.52 -63.47
CA ALA A 362 24.75 0.90 -62.27
C ALA A 362 25.95 -0.05 -62.57
N PRO A 363 26.58 -0.72 -61.57
CA PRO A 363 26.07 -2.03 -61.07
C PRO A 363 26.18 -2.27 -59.53
N ALA A 364 25.80 -3.48 -59.06
CA ALA A 364 25.72 -3.91 -57.63
C ALA A 364 26.76 -5.04 -57.31
N PRO A 365 26.90 -5.65 -56.08
CA PRO A 365 25.82 -6.33 -55.32
C PRO A 365 25.90 -6.40 -53.74
N LYS A 366 24.82 -6.91 -53.13
CA LYS A 366 24.63 -7.81 -51.93
C LYS A 366 25.83 -8.15 -50.99
N ILE A 367 25.71 -8.42 -49.66
CA ILE A 367 24.60 -8.56 -48.66
C ILE A 367 25.24 -8.53 -47.23
N GLU A 368 24.54 -8.05 -46.18
CA GLU A 368 24.40 -8.75 -44.87
C GLU A 368 23.45 -8.03 -43.88
N GLU A 369 22.82 -8.79 -42.98
CA GLU A 369 21.79 -8.32 -42.02
C GLU A 369 22.32 -8.12 -40.60
N LYS A 370 21.81 -7.12 -39.86
CA LYS A 370 21.99 -7.03 -38.39
C LYS A 370 20.65 -6.91 -37.65
N LYS A 371 20.22 -8.06 -37.15
CA LYS A 371 19.24 -8.42 -36.08
C LYS A 371 18.28 -7.32 -35.55
N PRO A 372 16.97 -7.61 -35.44
CA PRO A 372 15.99 -6.71 -34.83
C PRO A 372 16.16 -6.55 -33.31
N PRO A 373 15.63 -5.46 -32.71
CA PRO A 373 15.60 -5.29 -31.26
C PRO A 373 14.75 -6.37 -30.57
N LYS A 374 15.14 -6.75 -29.35
CA LYS A 374 14.60 -7.89 -28.60
C LYS A 374 14.29 -7.47 -27.15
N PRO A 375 13.25 -8.06 -26.53
CA PRO A 375 11.83 -8.08 -26.90
C PRO A 375 11.08 -6.93 -26.18
N PRO A 376 9.74 -6.81 -26.31
CA PRO A 376 8.93 -6.11 -25.31
C PRO A 376 9.13 -6.70 -23.91
N ALA A 377 8.68 -5.98 -22.86
CA ALA A 377 8.62 -6.54 -21.51
C ALA A 377 7.88 -7.89 -21.55
N GLU A 378 8.42 -8.87 -20.81
CA GLU A 378 7.96 -10.26 -20.85
C GLU A 378 6.44 -10.33 -20.74
N LYS A 379 5.78 -10.84 -21.78
CA LYS A 379 4.32 -11.00 -21.77
C LYS A 379 3.98 -11.93 -20.63
N VAL A 380 3.47 -11.38 -19.54
CA VAL A 380 2.86 -12.14 -18.45
C VAL A 380 1.80 -13.02 -19.10
N GLU A 381 2.06 -14.32 -19.18
CA GLU A 381 1.05 -15.28 -19.58
C GLU A 381 -0.02 -15.23 -18.49
N LEU A 382 -1.10 -14.52 -18.78
CA LEU A 382 -2.24 -14.43 -17.88
C LEU A 382 -2.73 -15.85 -17.65
N ALA A 383 -2.44 -16.37 -16.45
CA ALA A 383 -2.70 -17.75 -16.05
C ALA A 383 -4.21 -18.02 -16.13
N ARG A 384 -4.65 -18.42 -17.32
CA ARG A 384 -6.04 -18.62 -17.66
C ARG A 384 -6.57 -19.72 -16.75
N SER A 385 -7.61 -19.43 -15.97
CA SER A 385 -8.27 -20.44 -15.14
C SER A 385 -8.69 -21.59 -16.05
N LYS A 386 -7.96 -22.72 -15.95
CA LYS A 386 -8.26 -23.94 -16.69
C LYS A 386 -9.48 -24.56 -16.05
N ASP A 387 -10.61 -24.41 -16.73
CA ASP A 387 -11.84 -25.18 -16.50
C ASP A 387 -12.34 -25.16 -15.04
N GLY A 388 -12.28 -23.98 -14.41
CA GLY A 388 -12.97 -23.68 -13.16
C GLY A 388 -12.35 -24.23 -11.87
N LYS A 389 -11.06 -24.61 -11.88
CA LYS A 389 -10.39 -25.27 -10.73
C LYS A 389 -9.28 -24.46 -10.03
N GLY A 390 -9.38 -23.14 -9.97
CA GLY A 390 -8.46 -22.33 -9.16
C GLY A 390 -8.78 -20.85 -9.12
N GLU A 391 -8.82 -20.32 -7.88
CA GLU A 391 -8.99 -18.92 -7.43
C GLU A 391 -10.22 -18.15 -7.99
N PRO A 392 -10.79 -17.21 -7.22
CA PRO A 392 -11.97 -16.48 -7.66
C PRO A 392 -11.67 -15.63 -8.89
N ILE A 393 -12.58 -15.67 -9.87
CA ILE A 393 -12.62 -14.71 -10.97
C ILE A 393 -12.54 -13.31 -10.39
N ALA A 394 -11.65 -12.47 -10.93
CA ALA A 394 -11.48 -11.10 -10.47
C ALA A 394 -12.79 -10.32 -10.59
N LEU A 395 -13.52 -10.24 -9.47
CA LEU A 395 -14.58 -9.27 -9.25
C LEU A 395 -13.93 -7.89 -9.35
N LEU A 396 -13.98 -7.32 -10.55
CA LEU A 396 -13.90 -5.89 -10.75
C LEU A 396 -14.98 -5.28 -9.86
N GLN A 397 -14.62 -4.82 -8.67
CA GLN A 397 -15.50 -3.95 -7.93
C GLN A 397 -15.67 -2.69 -8.78
N PRO A 398 -16.90 -2.37 -9.22
CA PRO A 398 -17.14 -1.08 -9.83
C PRO A 398 -16.82 0.01 -8.81
N ASP A 399 -16.55 1.20 -9.33
CA ASP A 399 -16.28 2.44 -8.63
C ASP A 399 -16.90 2.54 -7.23
N GLN A 400 -16.03 2.52 -6.20
CA GLN A 400 -16.31 2.77 -4.78
C GLN A 400 -17.81 2.75 -4.43
N GLN A 401 -18.39 1.55 -4.27
CA GLN A 401 -19.85 1.35 -4.16
C GLN A 401 -20.53 2.42 -3.29
N ARG A 402 -21.66 2.96 -3.77
CA ARG A 402 -22.37 4.07 -3.13
C ARG A 402 -22.84 3.64 -1.72
N ALA A 403 -22.17 4.17 -0.70
CA ALA A 403 -22.30 3.81 0.72
C ALA A 403 -22.25 2.30 1.01
N PRO A 404 -21.06 1.65 1.02
CA PRO A 404 -20.95 0.18 1.07
C PRO A 404 -21.55 -0.45 2.34
N TRP A 405 -21.59 0.30 3.45
CA TRP A 405 -22.24 -0.11 4.70
C TRP A 405 -23.75 -0.34 4.56
N MET A 406 -24.41 0.23 3.55
CA MET A 406 -25.82 -0.04 3.26
C MET A 406 -26.04 -1.49 2.83
N VAL A 407 -25.08 -2.11 2.14
CA VAL A 407 -25.16 -3.53 1.77
C VAL A 407 -25.21 -4.41 3.02
N VAL A 408 -24.42 -4.07 4.06
CA VAL A 408 -24.43 -4.75 5.36
C VAL A 408 -25.75 -4.51 6.10
N ALA A 409 -26.20 -3.26 6.18
CA ALA A 409 -27.45 -2.91 6.87
C ALA A 409 -28.67 -3.64 6.27
N ILE A 410 -28.71 -3.76 4.95
CA ILE A 410 -29.79 -4.43 4.19
C ILE A 410 -29.67 -5.95 4.28
N ALA A 411 -28.44 -6.51 4.34
CA ALA A 411 -28.24 -7.93 4.61
C ALA A 411 -28.78 -8.32 5.98
N GLU A 412 -28.45 -7.56 7.04
CA GLU A 412 -28.99 -7.82 8.38
C GLU A 412 -30.51 -7.58 8.44
N ALA A 413 -31.04 -6.54 7.79
CA ALA A 413 -32.49 -6.35 7.72
C ALA A 413 -33.22 -7.55 7.08
N LYS A 414 -32.68 -8.10 5.98
CA LYS A 414 -33.19 -9.33 5.31
C LYS A 414 -32.97 -10.61 6.10
N ARG A 415 -31.90 -10.69 6.90
CA ARG A 415 -31.64 -11.81 7.83
C ARG A 415 -32.66 -11.84 8.96
N TRP A 416 -32.98 -10.67 9.51
CA TRP A 416 -33.80 -10.54 10.72
C TRP A 416 -35.30 -10.39 10.45
N LYS A 417 -35.74 -9.83 9.31
CA LYS A 417 -37.15 -9.79 8.86
C LYS A 417 -38.17 -9.23 9.88
N GLY A 418 -37.74 -8.34 10.78
CA GLY A 418 -38.56 -7.86 11.89
C GLY A 418 -38.48 -8.72 13.17
N ALA A 419 -37.42 -9.50 13.36
CA ALA A 419 -37.02 -9.96 14.67
C ALA A 419 -36.80 -8.77 15.61
N THR A 420 -37.17 -8.94 16.88
CA THR A 420 -36.93 -7.96 17.95
C THR A 420 -35.60 -8.25 18.66
N GLU A 421 -35.08 -7.27 19.40
CA GLU A 421 -33.78 -7.33 20.09
C GLU A 421 -33.57 -8.61 20.93
N ASP A 422 -34.62 -9.11 21.58
CA ASP A 422 -34.62 -10.36 22.35
C ASP A 422 -34.35 -11.63 21.51
N VAL A 423 -34.55 -11.56 20.19
CA VAL A 423 -34.26 -12.63 19.23
C VAL A 423 -32.90 -12.39 18.56
N ILE A 424 -32.55 -11.14 18.28
CA ILE A 424 -31.30 -10.75 17.61
C ILE A 424 -30.08 -11.01 18.51
N GLU A 425 -30.15 -10.55 19.77
CA GLU A 425 -29.06 -10.62 20.75
C GLU A 425 -28.51 -12.04 20.95
N LYS A 426 -29.36 -13.05 20.85
CA LYS A 426 -29.03 -14.49 21.00
C LYS A 426 -27.96 -15.00 20.02
N THR A 427 -27.67 -14.28 18.94
CA THR A 427 -26.56 -14.62 18.01
C THR A 427 -25.78 -13.43 17.46
N SER A 428 -26.22 -12.19 17.70
CA SER A 428 -25.58 -10.98 17.17
C SER A 428 -25.85 -9.77 18.05
N ASN A 429 -25.26 -9.75 19.25
CA ASN A 429 -25.24 -8.54 20.08
C ASN A 429 -24.38 -7.45 19.40
N TYR A 430 -25.03 -6.41 18.88
CA TYR A 430 -24.32 -5.33 18.18
C TYR A 430 -23.36 -4.52 19.07
N HIS A 431 -23.56 -4.47 20.39
CA HIS A 431 -22.59 -3.83 21.29
C HIS A 431 -21.27 -4.62 21.32
N GLU A 432 -21.35 -5.94 21.49
CA GLU A 432 -20.20 -6.84 21.46
C GLU A 432 -19.50 -6.80 20.09
N LEU A 433 -20.27 -6.89 19.00
CA LEU A 433 -19.74 -6.85 17.63
C LEU A 433 -19.02 -5.54 17.26
N VAL A 434 -19.24 -4.44 18.01
CA VAL A 434 -18.47 -3.19 17.86
C VAL A 434 -17.46 -2.94 18.99
N GLY A 435 -17.32 -3.85 19.96
CA GLY A 435 -16.43 -3.69 21.11
C GLY A 435 -16.88 -2.63 22.12
N ALA A 436 -18.19 -2.39 22.24
CA ALA A 436 -18.77 -1.60 23.31
C ALA A 436 -18.91 -2.43 24.61
N HIS A 437 -19.20 -1.77 25.73
CA HIS A 437 -19.18 -2.40 27.07
C HIS A 437 -20.54 -2.92 27.55
N GLU A 438 -21.64 -2.64 26.84
CA GLU A 438 -22.97 -3.07 27.24
C GLU A 438 -23.20 -4.55 26.86
N SER A 439 -23.49 -5.38 27.87
CA SER A 439 -23.63 -6.83 27.71
C SER A 439 -24.94 -7.28 27.05
N SER A 440 -25.86 -6.36 26.76
CA SER A 440 -27.19 -6.65 26.22
C SER A 440 -27.73 -5.46 25.41
N MET A 441 -28.51 -5.77 24.37
CA MET A 441 -29.33 -4.86 23.57
C MET A 441 -30.76 -4.74 24.13
N VAL A 442 -31.25 -5.76 24.85
CA VAL A 442 -32.62 -5.81 25.37
C VAL A 442 -32.84 -4.74 26.44
N GLY A 443 -33.88 -3.93 26.27
CA GLY A 443 -34.44 -3.10 27.35
C GLY A 443 -34.19 -1.59 27.24
N THR A 444 -34.90 -0.81 28.05
CA THR A 444 -35.06 0.65 27.83
C THR A 444 -33.83 1.50 28.07
N LYS A 445 -32.74 0.94 28.62
CA LYS A 445 -31.45 1.62 28.85
C LYS A 445 -30.38 1.23 27.82
N ASN A 446 -30.64 0.25 26.96
CA ASN A 446 -29.66 -0.43 26.12
C ASN A 446 -29.83 -0.05 24.64
N ALA A 447 -29.66 1.24 24.32
CA ALA A 447 -29.91 1.76 22.98
C ALA A 447 -28.82 1.34 21.98
N TRP A 448 -29.16 0.44 21.05
CA TRP A 448 -28.21 -0.21 20.13
C TRP A 448 -28.21 0.33 18.69
N CYS A 449 -28.94 1.41 18.41
CA CYS A 449 -28.97 2.09 17.09
C CYS A 449 -27.57 2.49 16.61
N SER A 450 -26.80 3.09 17.52
CA SER A 450 -25.40 3.47 17.33
C SER A 450 -24.50 2.27 17.07
N SER A 451 -24.67 1.19 17.84
CA SER A 451 -23.90 -0.04 17.71
C SER A 451 -24.15 -0.71 16.35
N PHE A 452 -25.40 -0.74 15.89
CA PHE A 452 -25.76 -1.23 14.55
C PHE A 452 -25.10 -0.43 13.42
N VAL A 453 -25.14 0.91 13.48
CA VAL A 453 -24.51 1.76 12.45
C VAL A 453 -22.99 1.56 12.42
N ASN A 454 -22.33 1.47 13.58
CA ASN A 454 -20.89 1.19 13.66
C ASN A 454 -20.54 -0.23 13.17
N TYR A 455 -21.41 -1.22 13.41
CA TYR A 455 -21.26 -2.56 12.85
C TYR A 455 -21.28 -2.50 11.32
N CYS A 456 -22.32 -1.91 10.72
CA CYS A 456 -22.44 -1.78 9.26
C CYS A 456 -21.24 -1.04 8.63
N LEU A 457 -20.70 0.00 9.27
CA LEU A 457 -19.50 0.70 8.84
C LEU A 457 -18.24 -0.17 8.92
N SER A 458 -18.04 -0.88 10.03
CA SER A 458 -16.83 -1.69 10.26
C SER A 458 -16.79 -3.00 9.47
N THR A 459 -17.95 -3.59 9.16
CA THR A 459 -18.10 -4.82 8.36
C THR A 459 -18.13 -4.55 6.85
N ALA A 460 -18.21 -3.29 6.42
CA ALA A 460 -18.21 -2.92 5.01
C ALA A 460 -16.90 -3.27 4.27
N ALA A 461 -16.96 -3.27 2.93
CA ALA A 461 -15.80 -3.39 2.05
C ALA A 461 -15.71 -2.16 1.12
N PRO A 462 -14.69 -1.28 1.25
CA PRO A 462 -13.72 -1.22 2.35
C PRO A 462 -14.38 -0.95 3.71
N SER A 463 -13.69 -1.32 4.79
CA SER A 463 -14.13 -1.07 6.17
C SER A 463 -13.95 0.40 6.53
N TYR A 464 -14.92 0.97 7.25
CA TYR A 464 -14.91 2.37 7.68
C TYR A 464 -14.67 2.49 9.20
N ALA A 465 -14.03 3.58 9.60
CA ALA A 465 -13.76 3.87 11.00
C ALA A 465 -15.07 4.02 11.80
N LYS A 466 -15.03 3.53 13.05
CA LYS A 466 -16.07 3.76 14.07
C LYS A 466 -15.84 5.11 14.76
N TRP A 467 -16.87 5.62 15.44
CA TRP A 467 -16.66 6.69 16.44
C TRP A 467 -16.27 6.13 17.81
N SER A 468 -15.81 6.99 18.71
CA SER A 468 -15.04 6.60 19.90
C SER A 468 -15.85 5.84 20.94
N LEU A 469 -17.12 6.21 21.13
CA LEU A 469 -18.09 5.47 21.93
C LEU A 469 -19.17 4.91 20.99
N PRO A 470 -18.93 3.74 20.35
CA PRO A 470 -19.75 3.26 19.24
C PRO A 470 -21.20 2.90 19.63
N GLN A 471 -21.53 2.84 20.92
CA GLN A 471 -22.91 2.72 21.42
C GLN A 471 -23.63 4.07 21.60
N ARG A 472 -22.95 5.22 21.54
CA ARG A 472 -23.53 6.55 21.80
C ARG A 472 -23.78 7.30 20.50
N ALA A 473 -25.06 7.46 20.12
CA ALA A 473 -25.46 8.13 18.89
C ALA A 473 -24.85 9.54 18.72
N ASN A 474 -24.87 10.37 19.78
CA ASN A 474 -24.36 11.75 19.71
C ASN A 474 -22.84 11.85 19.44
N ASP A 475 -22.08 10.79 19.71
CA ASP A 475 -20.62 10.81 19.68
C ASP A 475 -20.06 10.92 18.26
N ILE A 476 -20.84 10.55 17.24
CA ILE A 476 -20.54 10.86 15.82
C ILE A 476 -20.29 12.35 15.59
N SER A 477 -21.04 13.23 16.27
CA SER A 477 -20.91 14.69 16.12
C SER A 477 -19.65 15.28 16.78
N LYS A 478 -18.87 14.44 17.48
CA LYS A 478 -17.59 14.77 18.11
C LYS A 478 -16.41 14.05 17.44
N SER A 479 -16.68 13.13 16.52
CA SER A 479 -15.69 12.24 15.95
C SER A 479 -15.09 12.82 14.67
N TRP A 480 -13.78 13.07 14.70
CA TRP A 480 -13.00 13.57 13.55
C TRP A 480 -13.01 12.64 12.33
N ASN A 481 -13.47 11.39 12.47
CA ASN A 481 -13.66 10.45 11.37
C ASN A 481 -14.89 10.77 10.49
N PHE A 482 -15.76 11.68 10.90
CA PHE A 482 -17.03 11.98 10.24
C PHE A 482 -17.20 13.48 9.96
N VAL A 483 -17.86 13.80 8.85
CA VAL A 483 -18.10 15.18 8.39
C VAL A 483 -19.60 15.39 8.20
N GLU A 484 -20.12 16.49 8.75
CA GLU A 484 -21.52 16.88 8.60
C GLU A 484 -21.78 17.47 7.20
N ILE A 485 -22.85 17.03 6.55
CA ILE A 485 -23.27 17.47 5.21
C ILE A 485 -24.69 18.05 5.27
N LYS A 486 -24.92 19.15 4.53
CA LYS A 486 -26.22 19.85 4.52
C LYS A 486 -27.29 19.13 3.70
N THR A 487 -26.88 18.46 2.62
CA THR A 487 -27.76 17.71 1.72
C THR A 487 -27.56 16.21 1.97
N PRO A 488 -28.59 15.44 2.36
CA PRO A 488 -28.46 14.01 2.57
C PRO A 488 -28.25 13.25 1.25
N VAL A 489 -27.35 12.28 1.28
CA VAL A 489 -27.10 11.31 0.21
C VAL A 489 -27.54 9.91 0.63
N PHE A 490 -27.61 8.98 -0.33
CA PHE A 490 -27.85 7.57 -0.01
C PHE A 490 -26.79 7.03 0.95
N GLY A 491 -27.24 6.42 2.04
CA GLY A 491 -26.42 5.89 3.13
C GLY A 491 -25.81 6.94 4.06
N ALA A 492 -26.15 8.23 3.94
CA ALA A 492 -25.74 9.22 4.94
C ALA A 492 -26.24 8.82 6.35
N ILE A 493 -25.42 9.06 7.36
CA ILE A 493 -25.73 8.71 8.75
C ILE A 493 -26.56 9.84 9.35
N ALA A 494 -27.84 9.60 9.59
CA ALA A 494 -28.79 10.54 10.16
C ALA A 494 -28.77 10.45 11.70
N LEU A 495 -28.22 11.47 12.35
CA LEU A 495 -28.36 11.70 13.79
C LEU A 495 -29.69 12.43 14.04
N ILE A 496 -30.59 11.81 14.80
CA ILE A 496 -31.91 12.34 15.15
C ILE A 496 -31.82 12.99 16.54
N SER A 497 -31.91 14.32 16.58
CA SER A 497 -31.61 15.15 17.74
C SER A 497 -30.22 14.84 18.31
N THR A 498 -30.13 14.09 19.41
CA THR A 498 -28.88 13.70 20.10
C THR A 498 -28.89 12.26 20.61
N HIS A 499 -29.91 11.46 20.29
CA HIS A 499 -30.16 10.18 20.98
C HIS A 499 -30.24 8.96 20.05
N HIS A 500 -30.79 9.13 18.85
CA HIS A 500 -30.96 8.04 17.90
C HIS A 500 -30.15 8.29 16.62
N VAL A 501 -29.63 7.23 15.99
CA VAL A 501 -28.85 7.32 14.75
C VAL A 501 -29.20 6.17 13.80
N THR A 502 -29.36 6.49 12.52
CA THR A 502 -29.92 5.60 11.49
C THR A 502 -29.33 5.94 10.11
N LEU A 503 -29.56 5.13 9.08
CA LEU A 503 -28.96 5.30 7.75
C LEU A 503 -30.00 5.74 6.71
N VAL A 504 -29.79 6.89 6.08
CA VAL A 504 -30.70 7.43 5.05
C VAL A 504 -30.76 6.49 3.84
N TYR A 505 -31.96 6.08 3.44
CA TYR A 505 -32.18 5.19 2.30
C TYR A 505 -32.99 5.87 1.19
N ALA A 506 -34.10 6.51 1.56
CA ALA A 506 -35.03 7.15 0.64
C ALA A 506 -35.61 8.43 1.25
N LYS A 507 -36.50 9.10 0.53
CA LYS A 507 -37.39 10.13 1.05
C LYS A 507 -38.85 9.78 0.74
N SER A 508 -39.77 10.41 1.45
CA SER A 508 -41.21 10.34 1.21
C SER A 508 -41.79 11.72 1.50
N GLY A 509 -41.89 12.55 0.47
CA GLY A 509 -42.23 13.97 0.63
C GLY A 509 -41.22 14.72 1.50
N SER A 510 -41.65 15.26 2.65
CA SER A 510 -40.77 15.95 3.60
C SER A 510 -40.01 15.02 4.57
N ASN A 511 -40.27 13.71 4.54
CA ASN A 511 -39.68 12.76 5.48
C ASN A 511 -38.48 12.04 4.84
N PHE A 512 -37.41 11.84 5.61
CA PHE A 512 -36.33 10.93 5.26
C PHE A 512 -36.69 9.52 5.73
N ILE A 513 -36.64 8.54 4.85
CA ILE A 513 -36.87 7.14 5.20
C ILE A 513 -35.51 6.49 5.45
N CYS A 514 -35.29 6.06 6.69
CA CYS A 514 -34.00 5.57 7.16
C CYS A 514 -34.08 4.11 7.64
N LEU A 515 -33.03 3.36 7.35
CA LEU A 515 -32.82 1.98 7.79
C LEU A 515 -31.92 1.97 9.03
N GLY A 516 -32.42 1.46 10.16
CA GLY A 516 -31.68 1.48 11.41
C GLY A 516 -32.12 0.41 12.39
N GLY A 517 -31.21 0.07 13.30
CA GLY A 517 -31.47 -0.77 14.47
C GLY A 517 -32.10 0.03 15.62
N ASN A 518 -32.69 -0.67 16.60
CA ASN A 518 -33.42 -0.08 17.71
C ASN A 518 -34.62 0.82 17.28
N GLN A 519 -35.12 0.64 16.06
CA GLN A 519 -36.36 1.23 15.57
C GLN A 519 -37.47 0.22 15.85
N HIS A 520 -38.43 0.54 16.71
CA HIS A 520 -39.44 -0.40 17.23
C HIS A 520 -38.86 -1.67 17.89
N ASP A 521 -37.68 -1.56 18.51
CA ASP A 521 -36.88 -2.69 19.04
C ASP A 521 -36.40 -3.67 17.95
N GLN A 522 -36.41 -3.26 16.67
CA GLN A 522 -36.10 -4.06 15.48
C GLN A 522 -35.04 -3.38 14.59
N ILE A 523 -34.67 -4.05 13.49
CA ILE A 523 -34.11 -3.42 12.29
C ILE A 523 -35.26 -3.24 11.27
N ASN A 524 -35.55 -2.01 10.87
CA ASN A 524 -36.60 -1.70 9.88
C ASN A 524 -36.34 -0.36 9.17
N PHE A 525 -37.17 -0.05 8.18
CA PHE A 525 -37.28 1.30 7.64
C PHE A 525 -38.27 2.11 8.49
N SER A 526 -37.97 3.39 8.77
CA SER A 526 -38.90 4.31 9.47
C SER A 526 -38.76 5.75 8.94
N PRO A 527 -39.83 6.58 9.00
CA PRO A 527 -39.81 7.97 8.56
C PRO A 527 -39.31 8.93 9.66
N PHE A 528 -38.49 9.91 9.27
CA PHE A 528 -37.94 10.95 10.15
C PHE A 528 -38.08 12.34 9.51
N ALA A 529 -38.63 13.31 10.26
CA ALA A 529 -39.12 14.58 9.70
C ALA A 529 -38.48 15.86 10.26
N LYS A 530 -37.82 15.81 11.42
CA LYS A 530 -37.34 16.98 12.17
C LYS A 530 -36.05 16.67 12.94
N GLY A 531 -35.22 17.69 13.17
CA GLY A 531 -34.05 17.60 14.04
C GLY A 531 -32.94 16.67 13.53
N VAL A 532 -32.85 16.45 12.22
CA VAL A 532 -31.90 15.51 11.61
C VAL A 532 -30.62 16.24 11.19
N ARG A 533 -29.47 15.68 11.57
CA ARG A 533 -28.13 16.06 11.10
C ARG A 533 -27.52 14.90 10.32
N PHE A 534 -26.90 15.16 9.18
CA PHE A 534 -26.38 14.11 8.29
C PHE A 534 -24.86 14.07 8.30
N PHE A 535 -24.28 12.89 8.49
CA PHE A 535 -22.85 12.67 8.53
C PHE A 535 -22.41 11.64 7.50
N VAL A 536 -21.19 11.78 6.98
CA VAL A 536 -20.50 10.73 6.21
C VAL A 536 -19.08 10.54 6.74
N PRO A 537 -18.48 9.34 6.61
CA PRO A 537 -17.06 9.15 6.90
C PRO A 537 -16.19 10.09 6.04
N VAL A 538 -15.10 10.62 6.58
CA VAL A 538 -14.14 11.49 5.86
C VAL A 538 -13.70 10.85 4.54
N ALA A 539 -13.40 9.55 4.55
CA ALA A 539 -12.98 8.78 3.38
C ALA A 539 -14.05 8.68 2.27
N TYR A 540 -15.32 8.98 2.56
CA TYR A 540 -16.42 8.98 1.60
C TYR A 540 -16.85 10.40 1.16
N LEU A 541 -16.32 11.46 1.79
CA LEU A 541 -16.77 12.84 1.57
C LEU A 541 -16.66 13.28 0.09
N GLU A 542 -15.56 12.94 -0.60
CA GLU A 542 -15.37 13.29 -2.02
C GLU A 542 -16.28 12.50 -2.98
N PHE A 543 -16.83 11.36 -2.54
CA PHE A 543 -17.92 10.69 -3.26
C PHE A 543 -19.24 11.43 -3.00
N ALA A 544 -19.54 11.71 -1.73
CA ALA A 544 -20.78 12.39 -1.32
C ALA A 544 -20.93 13.77 -1.98
N LYS A 545 -19.86 14.57 -2.08
CA LYS A 545 -19.86 15.85 -2.83
C LYS A 545 -20.29 15.66 -4.28
N LYS A 546 -19.66 14.74 -5.01
CA LYS A 546 -19.98 14.44 -6.43
C LYS A 546 -21.39 13.89 -6.61
N ASP A 547 -21.93 13.22 -5.61
CA ASP A 547 -23.29 12.68 -5.60
C ASP A 547 -24.34 13.82 -5.40
N ILE A 548 -24.02 14.81 -4.56
CA ILE A 548 -24.80 16.05 -4.40
C ILE A 548 -24.73 16.91 -5.66
N GLU A 549 -23.54 17.13 -6.23
CA GLU A 549 -23.30 17.91 -7.45
C GLU A 549 -24.07 17.36 -8.67
N LYS A 550 -24.18 16.04 -8.79
CA LYS A 550 -24.96 15.36 -9.84
C LYS A 550 -26.48 15.49 -9.66
N ALA A 551 -26.96 16.22 -8.65
CA ALA A 551 -28.36 16.31 -8.26
C ALA A 551 -29.02 14.92 -8.07
N ASN A 552 -28.24 13.94 -7.57
CA ASN A 552 -28.59 12.53 -7.59
C ASN A 552 -29.52 12.14 -6.42
N THR A 553 -30.71 12.74 -6.41
CA THR A 553 -31.67 12.74 -5.29
C THR A 553 -31.97 11.36 -4.73
N LEU A 554 -32.21 11.29 -3.42
CA LEU A 554 -32.85 10.15 -2.77
C LEU A 554 -34.14 9.76 -3.52
N ALA A 555 -34.35 8.44 -3.70
CA ALA A 555 -35.57 7.91 -4.31
C ALA A 555 -36.81 8.21 -3.43
N GLU A 556 -37.98 8.35 -4.06
CA GLU A 556 -39.27 8.48 -3.35
C GLU A 556 -39.85 7.08 -3.09
N HIS A 557 -39.84 6.66 -1.83
CA HIS A 557 -40.45 5.42 -1.34
C HIS A 557 -40.95 5.63 0.10
N SER A 558 -42.10 5.07 0.46
CA SER A 558 -42.57 5.05 1.86
C SER A 558 -41.83 3.99 2.70
N ALA A 559 -41.87 4.12 4.03
CA ALA A 559 -41.32 3.12 4.93
C ALA A 559 -42.11 1.79 4.83
N GLU A 560 -43.41 1.88 4.60
CA GLU A 560 -44.35 0.79 4.47
C GLU A 560 -44.07 -0.06 3.24
N GLU A 561 -43.78 0.57 2.09
CA GLU A 561 -43.37 -0.12 0.86
C GLU A 561 -42.03 -0.84 1.04
N LEU A 562 -41.02 -0.17 1.61
CA LEU A 562 -39.71 -0.77 1.81
C LEU A 562 -39.76 -1.93 2.81
N ASN A 563 -40.40 -1.76 3.96
CA ASN A 563 -40.55 -2.85 4.92
C ASN A 563 -41.30 -4.05 4.30
N LYS A 564 -42.31 -3.81 3.45
CA LYS A 564 -43.03 -4.87 2.73
C LYS A 564 -42.14 -5.60 1.72
N GLU A 565 -41.37 -4.88 0.91
CA GLU A 565 -40.47 -5.47 -0.11
C GLU A 565 -39.32 -6.27 0.54
N PHE A 566 -38.71 -5.73 1.60
CA PHE A 566 -37.62 -6.40 2.32
C PHE A 566 -38.10 -7.48 3.31
N GLU A 567 -39.39 -7.87 3.26
CA GLU A 567 -40.06 -8.86 4.12
C GLU A 567 -40.00 -8.57 5.63
N ILE A 568 -39.83 -7.30 6.02
CA ILE A 568 -39.66 -6.85 7.40
C ILE A 568 -41.03 -6.70 8.07
N LYS A 569 -41.35 -7.61 9.00
CA LYS A 569 -42.59 -7.58 9.79
C LYS A 569 -42.46 -6.58 10.95
N VAL A 570 -42.71 -5.31 10.68
CA VAL A 570 -42.64 -4.25 11.70
C VAL A 570 -43.67 -4.48 12.80
N LYS A 571 -43.20 -4.57 14.06
CA LYS A 571 -44.05 -4.65 15.26
C LYS A 571 -44.28 -3.24 15.78
N SER A 572 -45.35 -2.58 15.35
CA SER A 572 -45.63 -1.19 15.75
C SER A 572 -45.79 -1.07 17.27
N LYS A 573 -44.98 -0.20 17.88
CA LYS A 573 -44.88 -0.01 19.33
C LYS A 573 -45.38 1.39 19.69
N LYS A 574 -46.46 1.48 20.47
CA LYS A 574 -46.97 2.78 20.95
C LYS A 574 -45.99 3.37 21.97
N GLY A 575 -45.63 4.64 21.81
CA GLY A 575 -44.65 5.35 22.66
C GLY A 575 -43.30 5.52 21.97
N ASN A 576 -42.20 5.21 22.66
CA ASN A 576 -40.83 5.38 22.16
C ASN A 576 -40.51 4.36 21.04
N ALA A 577 -40.95 4.68 19.82
CA ALA A 577 -40.65 3.97 18.58
C ALA A 577 -39.15 4.03 18.22
N THR A 578 -38.41 5.01 18.76
CA THR A 578 -36.96 5.06 18.77
C THR A 578 -36.48 5.37 20.18
N ARG A 579 -35.38 4.71 20.57
CA ARG A 579 -34.57 5.02 21.76
C ARG A 579 -33.19 5.49 21.29
#